data_AF-A0A4R0D1E5-F1
#
_entry.id   AF-A0A4R0D1E5-F1
#
_cell.length_a   1.000
_cell.length_b   1.000
_cell.length_c   1.000
_cell.angle_alpha   90.00
_cell.angle_beta   90.00
_cell.angle_gamma   90.00
#
_symmetry.space_group_name_H-M   'P 1'
#
loop_
_entity.id
_entity.type
_entity.pdbx_description
1 polymer ?
#
loop_
_entity_poly.entity_id
_entity_poly.type
_entity_poly.pdbx_seq_one_letter_code
_entity_poly.pdbx_strand_id
1 'polypeptide(L)'
;MTKVTVHEDLNTVDVTEKQKPQKETVTDSKGRVITLRELDPLQQSRIVIAVGGEVANNSTYMNGFALPAAMVEKIDDDFFGFPNSVKQIDSMLKILGSEGMAAINGHMLAKFEKIKEEVEKEIESAEKLAAKN
;
A
#
# COMPACT_ATOMS: atom_id res chain seq x y z
N MET A 1 -24.84 46.02 32.66
CA MET A 1 -24.76 44.69 32.02
C MET A 1 -23.98 44.85 30.73
N THR A 2 -22.67 44.68 30.80
CA THR A 2 -21.72 44.94 29.71
C THR A 2 -21.76 43.79 28.71
N LYS A 3 -21.99 44.10 27.42
CA LYS A 3 -22.05 43.15 26.33
C LYS A 3 -20.63 42.93 25.82
N VAL A 4 -20.04 41.78 26.11
CA VAL A 4 -18.72 41.37 25.58
C VAL A 4 -18.98 40.42 24.41
N THR A 5 -18.64 40.85 23.20
CA THR A 5 -18.63 39.99 22.00
C THR A 5 -17.18 39.66 21.72
N VAL A 6 -16.78 38.40 21.94
CA VAL A 6 -15.48 37.88 21.50
C VAL A 6 -15.67 37.32 20.10
N HIS A 7 -15.03 37.95 19.12
CA HIS A 7 -14.80 37.34 17.81
C HIS A 7 -13.55 36.48 17.92
N GLU A 8 -13.74 35.16 17.91
CA GLU A 8 -12.64 34.19 17.84
C GLU A 8 -12.59 33.65 16.40
N ASP A 9 -11.87 34.36 15.54
CA ASP A 9 -11.41 33.83 14.26
C ASP A 9 -10.20 32.92 14.54
N LEU A 10 -10.48 31.69 14.96
CA LEU A 10 -9.47 30.64 15.02
C LEU A 10 -9.46 29.88 13.70
N ASN A 11 -8.44 30.19 12.91
CA ASN A 11 -7.81 29.36 11.90
C ASN A 11 -8.12 27.86 12.05
N THR A 12 -9.19 27.41 11.41
CA THR A 12 -9.32 26.02 10.97
C THR A 12 -8.83 26.00 9.54
N VAL A 13 -7.51 26.08 9.40
CA VAL A 13 -6.87 25.57 8.18
C VAL A 13 -7.23 24.10 8.18
N ASP A 14 -8.13 23.73 7.28
CA ASP A 14 -8.61 22.39 7.04
C ASP A 14 -7.42 21.57 6.46
N VAL A 15 -6.42 21.27 7.30
CA VAL A 15 -5.33 20.34 6.98
C VAL A 15 -5.87 18.92 7.11
N THR A 16 -6.84 18.61 6.28
CA THR A 16 -7.13 17.24 5.87
C THR A 16 -7.59 17.25 4.42
N GLU A 17 -6.76 17.81 3.54
CA GLU A 17 -6.66 17.23 2.20
C GLU A 17 -6.25 15.78 2.41
N LYS A 18 -7.25 14.90 2.53
CA LYS A 18 -7.09 13.47 2.35
C LYS A 18 -6.54 13.33 0.93
N GLN A 19 -5.21 13.29 0.79
CA GLN A 19 -4.58 12.83 -0.44
C GLN A 19 -5.31 11.55 -0.79
N LYS A 20 -6.07 11.57 -1.90
CA LYS A 20 -6.71 10.35 -2.38
C LYS A 20 -5.57 9.35 -2.52
N PRO A 21 -5.63 8.19 -1.84
CA PRO A 21 -4.55 7.22 -1.91
C PRO A 21 -4.29 6.94 -3.39
N GLN A 22 -3.04 7.05 -3.82
CA GLN A 22 -2.68 6.80 -5.21
C GLN A 22 -2.99 5.34 -5.49
N LYS A 23 -4.09 5.10 -6.22
CA LYS A 23 -4.52 3.76 -6.56
C LYS A 23 -3.72 3.32 -7.77
N GLU A 24 -2.92 2.29 -7.58
CA GLU A 24 -2.17 1.68 -8.67
C GLU A 24 -3.05 0.63 -9.34
N THR A 25 -2.88 0.45 -10.65
CA THR A 25 -3.64 -0.57 -11.40
C THR A 25 -2.68 -1.45 -12.18
N VAL A 26 -2.95 -2.74 -12.17
CA VAL A 26 -2.16 -3.76 -12.86
C VAL A 26 -3.10 -4.63 -13.67
N THR A 27 -2.73 -4.97 -14.90
CA THR A 27 -3.51 -5.90 -15.74
C THR A 27 -2.85 -7.27 -15.71
N ASP A 28 -3.64 -8.32 -15.46
CA ASP A 28 -3.12 -9.69 -15.51
C ASP A 28 -3.16 -10.28 -16.93
N SER A 29 -2.59 -11.47 -17.11
CA SER A 29 -2.57 -12.13 -18.43
C SER A 29 -3.95 -12.59 -18.92
N LYS A 30 -4.97 -12.60 -18.06
CA LYS A 30 -6.37 -12.88 -18.40
C LYS A 30 -7.12 -11.61 -18.80
N GLY A 31 -6.49 -10.44 -18.73
CA GLY A 31 -7.08 -9.15 -19.07
C GLY A 31 -7.89 -8.51 -17.94
N ARG A 32 -7.82 -9.07 -16.72
CA ARG A 32 -8.48 -8.47 -15.55
C ARG A 32 -7.67 -7.29 -15.04
N VAL A 33 -8.35 -6.21 -14.65
CA VAL A 33 -7.74 -5.02 -14.08
C VAL A 33 -7.80 -5.12 -12.56
N ILE A 34 -6.63 -5.20 -11.93
CA ILE A 34 -6.47 -5.29 -10.48
C ILE A 34 -6.07 -3.91 -9.95
N THR A 35 -6.93 -3.31 -9.15
CA THR A 35 -6.62 -2.07 -8.44
C THR A 35 -5.99 -2.41 -7.10
N LEU A 36 -4.81 -1.84 -6.87
CA LEU A 36 -4.02 -2.00 -5.67
C LEU A 36 -4.13 -0.77 -4.77
N ARG A 37 -4.34 -1.01 -3.48
CA ARG A 37 -4.21 -0.02 -2.41
C ARG A 37 -2.81 -0.09 -1.82
N GLU A 38 -2.33 1.07 -1.37
CA GLU A 38 -1.16 1.15 -0.51
C GLU A 38 -1.54 0.75 0.93
N LEU A 39 -0.65 -0.02 1.58
CA LEU A 39 -0.86 -0.48 2.96
C LEU A 39 -0.10 0.42 3.93
N ASP A 40 -0.84 1.15 4.76
CA ASP A 40 -0.25 1.90 5.87
C ASP A 40 0.31 0.95 6.96
N PRO A 41 1.18 1.43 7.87
CA PRO A 41 1.77 0.59 8.92
C PRO A 41 0.74 -0.10 9.84
N LEU A 42 -0.41 0.54 10.09
CA LEU A 42 -1.48 -0.04 10.89
C LEU A 42 -2.16 -1.19 10.13
N GLN A 43 -2.38 -1.03 8.84
CA GLN A 43 -2.89 -2.11 7.97
C GLN A 43 -1.90 -3.26 7.89
N GLN A 44 -0.61 -3.01 7.69
CA GLN A 44 0.42 -4.06 7.68
C GLN A 44 0.42 -4.85 9.00
N SER A 45 0.37 -4.15 10.14
CA SER A 45 0.24 -4.76 11.48
C SER A 45 -1.04 -5.60 11.61
N ARG A 46 -2.17 -5.12 11.09
CA ARG A 46 -3.42 -5.90 11.09
C ARG A 46 -3.34 -7.18 10.27
N ILE A 47 -2.58 -7.21 9.16
CA ILE A 47 -2.36 -8.46 8.43
C ILE A 47 -1.57 -9.46 9.27
N VAL A 48 -0.51 -9.01 9.95
CA VAL A 48 0.27 -9.86 10.87
C VAL A 48 -0.62 -10.48 11.94
N ILE A 49 -1.53 -9.71 12.52
CA ILE A 49 -2.51 -10.21 13.50
C ILE A 49 -3.52 -11.16 12.84
N ALA A 50 -4.01 -10.83 11.64
CA ALA A 50 -5.00 -11.61 10.91
C ALA A 50 -4.49 -12.99 10.48
N VAL A 51 -3.19 -13.13 10.19
CA VAL A 51 -2.58 -14.42 9.85
C VAL A 51 -2.23 -15.26 11.07
N GLY A 52 -2.06 -14.63 12.23
CA GLY A 52 -1.63 -15.28 13.47
C GLY A 52 -0.11 -15.38 13.60
N GLY A 53 0.39 -15.36 14.83
CA GLY A 53 1.82 -15.22 15.14
C GLY A 53 2.72 -16.32 14.56
N GLU A 54 2.22 -17.56 14.46
CA GLU A 54 2.99 -18.68 13.88
C GLU A 54 3.23 -18.47 12.37
N VAL A 55 2.20 -18.09 11.63
CA VAL A 55 2.27 -17.87 10.18
C VAL A 55 2.96 -16.54 9.87
N ALA A 56 2.80 -15.52 10.71
CA ALA A 56 3.46 -14.23 10.56
C ALA A 56 5.00 -14.32 10.54
N ASN A 57 5.58 -15.29 11.24
CA ASN A 57 7.03 -15.53 11.22
C ASN A 57 7.54 -16.07 9.87
N ASN A 58 6.64 -16.55 9.00
CA ASN A 58 6.99 -16.96 7.65
C ASN A 58 7.03 -15.75 6.72
N SER A 59 8.21 -15.12 6.64
CA SER A 59 8.43 -13.95 5.77
C SER A 59 8.15 -14.22 4.30
N THR A 60 8.41 -15.44 3.82
CA THR A 60 8.10 -15.86 2.44
C THR A 60 6.59 -15.86 2.20
N TYR A 61 5.81 -16.39 3.14
CA TYR A 61 4.35 -16.36 3.06
C TYR A 61 3.82 -14.92 3.10
N MET A 62 4.32 -14.13 4.04
CA MET A 62 3.88 -12.75 4.22
C MET A 62 4.15 -11.88 3.00
N ASN A 63 5.39 -11.88 2.50
CA ASN A 63 5.79 -11.02 1.39
C ASN A 63 5.35 -11.57 0.03
N GLY A 64 5.32 -12.88 -0.14
CA GLY A 64 4.97 -13.52 -1.43
C GLY A 64 3.47 -13.66 -1.66
N PHE A 65 2.65 -13.65 -0.60
CA PHE A 65 1.23 -13.99 -0.69
C PHE A 65 0.34 -13.07 0.14
N ALA A 66 0.51 -13.00 1.46
CA ALA A 66 -0.45 -12.34 2.33
C ALA A 66 -0.54 -10.82 2.10
N LEU A 67 0.60 -10.14 1.99
CA LEU A 67 0.65 -8.70 1.74
C LEU A 67 0.17 -8.36 0.32
N PRO A 68 0.66 -9.00 -0.76
CA PRO A 68 0.12 -8.77 -2.10
C PRO A 68 -1.39 -8.99 -2.20
N ALA A 69 -1.92 -10.03 -1.55
CA ALA A 69 -3.37 -10.28 -1.50
C ALA A 69 -4.14 -9.17 -0.76
N ALA A 70 -3.57 -8.66 0.34
CA ALA A 70 -4.18 -7.57 1.12
C ALA A 70 -4.17 -6.22 0.39
N MET A 71 -3.25 -6.03 -0.56
CA MET A 71 -3.20 -4.84 -1.41
C MET A 71 -4.35 -4.79 -2.42
N VAL A 72 -5.04 -5.89 -2.69
CA VAL A 72 -6.12 -5.88 -3.69
C VAL A 72 -7.33 -5.14 -3.17
N GLU A 73 -7.72 -4.07 -3.86
CA GLU A 73 -8.94 -3.30 -3.59
C GLU A 73 -10.08 -3.66 -4.52
N LYS A 74 -9.79 -3.82 -5.81
CA LYS A 74 -10.79 -4.07 -6.83
C LYS A 74 -10.22 -5.02 -7.86
N ILE A 75 -11.04 -5.93 -8.38
CA ILE A 75 -10.75 -6.67 -9.61
C ILE A 75 -11.90 -6.39 -10.56
N ASP A 76 -11.60 -5.76 -11.68
CA ASP A 76 -12.58 -5.25 -12.65
C ASP A 76 -13.64 -4.38 -11.96
N ASP A 77 -14.86 -4.89 -11.75
CA ASP A 77 -15.97 -4.21 -11.06
C ASP A 77 -16.23 -4.69 -9.63
N ASP A 78 -15.57 -5.75 -9.20
CA ASP A 78 -15.74 -6.34 -7.87
C ASP A 78 -14.82 -5.67 -6.85
N PHE A 79 -15.41 -5.13 -5.78
CA PHE A 79 -14.68 -4.53 -4.67
C PHE A 79 -14.40 -5.54 -3.57
N PHE A 80 -13.17 -5.50 -3.05
CA PHE A 80 -12.72 -6.37 -1.98
C PHE A 80 -12.34 -5.54 -0.74
N GLY A 81 -12.91 -5.97 0.40
CA GLY A 81 -12.57 -5.42 1.70
C GLY A 81 -11.14 -5.80 2.10
N PHE A 82 -10.58 -5.04 3.05
CA PHE A 82 -9.30 -5.38 3.65
C PHE A 82 -9.43 -6.71 4.45
N PRO A 83 -8.56 -7.71 4.21
CA PRO A 83 -8.70 -9.01 4.84
C PRO A 83 -8.42 -8.94 6.34
N ASN A 84 -9.26 -9.61 7.13
CA ASN A 84 -9.19 -9.64 8.60
C ASN A 84 -8.92 -11.05 9.17
N SER A 85 -8.70 -12.04 8.31
CA SER A 85 -8.42 -13.43 8.70
C SER A 85 -7.67 -14.18 7.60
N VAL A 86 -6.96 -15.24 7.97
CA VAL A 86 -6.30 -16.17 7.01
C VAL A 86 -7.27 -16.64 5.93
N LYS A 87 -8.50 -17.01 6.29
CA LYS A 87 -9.49 -17.52 5.34
C LYS A 87 -9.84 -16.51 4.23
N GLN A 88 -9.85 -15.21 4.55
CA GLN A 88 -10.10 -14.16 3.56
C GLN A 88 -8.89 -13.95 2.64
N ILE A 89 -7.67 -14.10 3.18
CA ILE A 89 -6.43 -14.09 2.38
C ILE A 89 -6.45 -15.28 1.41
N ASP A 90 -6.74 -16.48 1.88
CA ASP A 90 -6.83 -17.68 1.02
C ASP A 90 -7.87 -17.53 -0.08
N SER A 91 -9.02 -16.94 0.25
CA SER A 91 -10.08 -16.66 -0.71
C SER A 91 -9.61 -15.68 -1.79
N MET A 92 -8.91 -14.61 -1.40
CA MET A 92 -8.32 -13.66 -2.35
C MET A 92 -7.25 -14.32 -3.22
N LEU A 93 -6.35 -15.12 -2.63
CA LEU A 93 -5.33 -15.86 -3.38
C LEU A 93 -5.97 -16.80 -4.41
N LYS A 94 -7.09 -17.45 -4.06
CA LYS A 94 -7.84 -18.30 -4.99
C LYS A 94 -8.48 -17.50 -6.13
N ILE A 95 -9.00 -16.31 -5.86
CA ILE A 95 -9.58 -15.42 -6.88
C ILE A 95 -8.49 -14.90 -7.83
N LEU A 96 -7.36 -14.47 -7.29
CA LEU A 96 -6.22 -13.98 -8.08
C LEU A 96 -5.63 -15.09 -8.95
N GLY A 97 -5.47 -16.29 -8.38
CA GLY A 97 -4.78 -17.39 -9.04
C GLY A 97 -3.33 -17.04 -9.36
N SER A 98 -2.71 -17.88 -10.19
CA SER A 98 -1.31 -17.69 -10.59
C SER A 98 -1.12 -16.43 -11.43
N GLU A 99 -2.08 -16.09 -12.30
CA GLU A 99 -1.99 -14.97 -13.23
C GLU A 99 -2.08 -13.63 -12.51
N GLY A 100 -3.04 -13.48 -11.59
CA GLY A 100 -3.19 -12.26 -10.80
C GLY A 100 -2.00 -12.04 -9.88
N MET A 101 -1.54 -13.11 -9.19
CA MET A 101 -0.36 -13.02 -8.33
C MET A 101 0.92 -12.69 -9.11
N ALA A 102 1.12 -13.28 -10.29
CA ALA A 102 2.27 -12.96 -11.13
C ALA A 102 2.28 -11.50 -11.56
N ALA A 103 1.13 -10.96 -11.94
CA ALA A 103 0.99 -9.56 -12.34
C ALA A 103 1.33 -8.60 -11.17
N ILE A 104 0.75 -8.86 -9.99
CA ILE A 104 1.02 -8.06 -8.79
C ILE A 104 2.49 -8.14 -8.39
N ASN A 105 3.07 -9.34 -8.30
CA ASN A 105 4.46 -9.52 -7.90
C ASN A 105 5.43 -8.87 -8.89
N GLY A 106 5.16 -8.97 -10.20
CA GLY A 106 5.96 -8.31 -11.23
C GLY A 106 5.90 -6.78 -11.12
N HIS A 107 4.71 -6.23 -10.86
CA HIS A 107 4.53 -4.79 -10.62
C HIS A 107 5.30 -4.31 -9.38
N MET A 108 5.20 -5.05 -8.27
CA MET A 108 5.91 -4.73 -7.02
C MET A 108 7.43 -4.80 -7.18
N LEU A 109 7.93 -5.79 -7.92
CA LEU A 109 9.37 -5.91 -8.22
C LEU A 109 9.85 -4.72 -9.04
N ALA A 110 9.14 -4.36 -10.11
CA ALA A 110 9.48 -3.20 -10.94
C ALA A 110 9.44 -1.89 -10.13
N LYS A 111 8.50 -1.74 -9.20
CA LYS A 111 8.43 -0.59 -8.29
C LYS A 111 9.65 -0.55 -7.36
N PHE A 112 10.04 -1.69 -6.79
CA PHE A 112 11.21 -1.78 -5.92
C PHE A 112 12.50 -1.42 -6.67
N GLU A 113 12.67 -1.90 -7.91
CA GLU A 113 13.83 -1.58 -8.74
C GLU A 113 13.91 -0.07 -9.03
N LYS A 114 12.79 0.57 -9.37
CA LYS A 114 12.74 2.03 -9.57
C LYS A 114 13.15 2.81 -8.33
N ILE A 115 12.61 2.46 -7.17
CA ILE A 115 12.95 3.11 -5.89
C ILE A 115 14.43 2.93 -5.60
N LYS A 116 14.98 1.74 -5.83
CA LYS A 116 16.41 1.48 -5.62
C LYS A 116 17.28 2.39 -6.50
N GLU A 117 16.96 2.51 -7.78
CA GLU A 117 17.69 3.41 -8.69
C GLU A 117 17.58 4.88 -8.31
N GLU A 118 16.41 5.32 -7.84
CA GLU A 118 16.20 6.70 -7.38
C GLU A 118 17.05 7.01 -6.15
N VAL A 119 17.05 6.11 -5.16
CA VAL A 119 17.87 6.25 -3.95
C VAL A 119 19.36 6.26 -4.30
N GLU A 120 19.82 5.40 -5.22
CA GLU A 120 21.23 5.38 -5.65
C GLU A 120 21.65 6.69 -6.34
N LYS A 121 20.79 7.24 -7.21
CA LYS A 121 21.02 8.55 -7.85
C LYS A 121 21.07 9.69 -6.83
N GLU A 122 20.19 9.66 -5.82
CA GLU A 122 20.19 10.66 -4.76
C GLU A 122 21.48 10.60 -3.93
N ILE A 123 21.94 9.41 -3.55
CA ILE A 123 23.21 9.21 -2.83
C ILE A 123 24.39 9.74 -3.66
N GLU A 124 24.50 9.36 -4.94
CA GLU A 124 25.56 9.87 -5.81
C GLU A 124 25.52 11.39 -5.96
N SER A 125 24.31 11.98 -6.03
CA SER A 125 24.15 13.43 -6.12
C SER A 125 24.62 14.14 -4.86
N ALA A 126 24.30 13.57 -3.68
CA ALA A 126 24.72 14.09 -2.39
C ALA A 126 26.24 14.00 -2.21
N GLU A 127 26.86 12.89 -2.63
CA GLU A 127 28.32 12.72 -2.59
C GLU A 127 29.04 13.71 -3.53
N LYS A 128 28.52 13.93 -4.73
CA LYS A 128 29.08 14.91 -5.70
C LYS A 128 28.96 16.36 -5.20
N LEU A 129 27.92 16.67 -4.42
CA LEU A 129 27.76 17.98 -3.77
C LEU A 129 28.69 18.15 -2.57
N ALA A 130 28.89 17.10 -1.76
CA ALA A 130 29.80 17.11 -0.63
C ALA A 130 31.28 17.24 -1.06
N ALA A 131 31.67 16.64 -2.19
CA ALA A 131 33.04 16.70 -2.70
C ALA A 131 33.43 18.06 -3.35
N LYS A 132 32.47 18.99 -3.52
CA LYS A 132 32.70 20.31 -4.11
C LYS A 132 32.84 21.45 -3.08
N ASN A 133 32.61 21.17 -1.80
CA ASN A 133 32.82 22.09 -0.66
C ASN A 133 34.13 21.77 0.07
#